data_AF-A0A348QW68-F1
#
_entry.id   AF-A0A348QW68-F1
#
_cell.length_a   1.000
_cell.length_b   1.000
_cell.length_c   1.000
_cell.angle_alpha   90.00
_cell.angle_beta   90.00
_cell.angle_gamma   90.00
#
_symmetry.space_group_name_H-M   'P 1'
#
loop_
_entity.id
_entity.type
_entity.pdbx_description
1 polymer ?
#
loop_
_entity_poly.entity_id
_entity_poly.type
_entity_poly.pdbx_seq_one_letter_code
_entity_poly.pdbx_strand_id
1 'polypeptide(L)' 'MTPSELLLEGVELMLFGLGSVFVFLVLLIACIRLMSVVIARFDSAPTAQLASSEPAVAEVDADVIKAIQTAIHQHRARRG' A
#
# COMPACT_ATOMS: atom_id res chain seq x y z
N MET A 1 -3.68 26.53 46.25
CA MET A 1 -3.52 25.47 45.23
C MET A 1 -2.20 24.79 45.51
N THR A 2 -2.26 23.53 45.93
CA THR A 2 -1.06 22.72 46.15
C THR A 2 -0.41 22.38 44.80
N PRO A 3 0.91 22.18 44.71
CA PRO A 3 1.59 21.85 43.46
C PRO A 3 0.97 20.65 42.73
N SER A 4 0.44 19.68 43.48
CA SER A 4 -0.25 18.51 42.95
C SER A 4 -1.53 18.86 42.19
N GLU A 5 -2.30 19.86 42.64
CA GLU A 5 -3.51 20.33 41.92
C GLU A 5 -3.15 20.95 40.57
N LEU A 6 -2.10 21.77 40.52
CA LEU A 6 -1.65 22.40 39.27
C LEU A 6 -1.15 21.37 38.24
N LEU A 7 -0.49 20.30 38.70
CA LEU A 7 -0.08 19.22 37.81
C LEU A 7 -1.28 18.44 37.26
N LEU A 8 -2.28 18.18 38.10
CA LEU A 8 -3.49 17.47 37.69
C LEU A 8 -4.26 18.29 36.64
N GLU A 9 -4.40 19.59 36.87
CA GLU A 9 -5.03 20.49 35.91
C GLU A 9 -4.25 20.62 34.59
N GLY A 10 -2.91 20.62 34.66
CA GLY A 10 -2.07 20.56 33.46
C GLY A 10 -2.27 19.28 32.64
N VAL A 11 -2.44 18.13 33.31
CA VAL A 11 -2.75 16.85 32.64
C VAL A 11 -4.14 16.87 32.02
N GLU A 12 -5.13 17.45 32.70
CA GLU A 12 -6.49 17.59 32.18
C GLU A 12 -6.51 18.47 30.92
N LEU A 13 -5.80 19.61 30.95
CA LEU A 13 -5.62 20.47 29.78
C LEU A 13 -4.88 19.77 28.64
N MET A 14 -3.85 18.97 28.94
CA MET A 14 -3.13 18.20 27.92
C MET A 14 -4.04 17.15 27.27
N LEU A 15 -4.84 16.43 28.07
CA LEU A 15 -5.79 15.44 27.58
C LEU A 15 -6.87 16.08 26.71
N PHE A 16 -7.37 17.25 27.10
CA PHE A 16 -8.35 18.00 26.32
C PHE A 16 -7.74 18.52 25.00
N GLY A 17 -6.56 19.12 25.06
CA GLY A 17 -5.84 19.63 23.89
C GLY A 17 -5.52 18.51 22.90
N LEU A 18 -4.83 17.46 23.36
CA LEU A 18 -4.48 16.30 22.56
C LEU A 18 -5.73 15.58 22.03
N GLY A 19 -6.75 15.43 22.87
CA GLY A 19 -8.01 14.78 22.50
C GLY A 19 -8.76 15.54 21.40
N SER A 20 -8.90 16.86 21.51
CA SER A 20 -9.59 17.65 20.49
C SER A 20 -8.87 17.62 19.14
N VAL A 21 -7.55 17.73 19.14
CA VAL A 21 -6.74 17.65 17.92
C VAL A 21 -6.84 16.24 17.33
N PHE A 22 -6.76 15.20 18.14
CA PHE A 22 -6.91 13.81 17.68
C PHE A 22 -8.28 13.59 17.02
N VAL A 23 -9.37 14.01 17.67
CA VAL A 23 -10.73 13.93 17.11
C VAL A 23 -10.84 14.71 15.81
N PHE A 24 -10.27 15.92 15.75
CA PHE A 24 -10.26 16.74 14.55
C PHE A 24 -9.52 16.05 13.39
N LEU A 25 -8.35 15.46 13.64
CA LEU A 25 -7.60 14.71 12.63
C LEU A 25 -8.35 13.46 12.16
N VAL A 26 -8.97 12.71 13.07
CA VAL A 26 -9.81 11.55 12.73
C VAL A 26 -10.98 11.97 11.84
N LEU A 27 -11.64 13.07 12.19
CA LEU A 27 -12.75 13.63 11.40
C LEU A 27 -12.26 14.08 10.01
N LEU A 28 -11.09 14.72 9.93
CA LEU A 28 -10.50 15.13 8.66
C LEU A 28 -10.15 13.93 7.78
N ILE A 29 -9.57 12.87 8.34
CA ILE A 29 -9.31 11.61 7.63
C ILE A 29 -10.62 10.98 7.16
N ALA A 30 -11.67 11.00 7.97
CA ALA A 30 -12.99 10.49 7.60
C ALA A 30 -13.59 11.28 6.42
N CYS A 31 -13.46 12.61 6.43
CA CYS A 31 -13.88 13.48 5.31
C CYS A 31 -13.10 13.17 4.02
N ILE A 32 -11.77 13.00 4.09
CA ILE A 32 -10.96 12.62 2.92
C ILE A 32 -11.38 11.25 2.39
N ARG A 33 -11.61 10.28 3.28
CA ARG A 33 -12.11 8.95 2.89
C ARG A 33 -13.49 9.03 2.26
N LEU A 34 -14.40 9.83 2.81
CA LEU A 34 -15.72 10.04 2.25
C LEU A 34 -15.63 10.64 0.85
N MET A 35 -14.80 11.67 0.66
CA MET A 35 -14.51 12.23 -0.65
C MET A 35 -13.96 11.16 -1.60
N SER A 36 -13.02 10.32 -1.17
CA SER A 36 -12.48 9.25 -2.01
C SER A 36 -13.56 8.25 -2.45
N VAL A 37 -14.48 7.86 -1.54
CA VAL A 37 -15.59 6.96 -1.87
C VAL A 37 -16.60 7.63 -2.79
N VAL A 38 -16.96 8.88 -2.51
CA VAL A 38 -17.85 9.70 -3.34
C VAL A 38 -17.28 9.80 -4.75
N ILE A 39 -16.02 10.21 -4.88
CA ILE A 39 -15.34 10.33 -6.17
C ILE A 39 -15.31 8.97 -6.88
N ALA A 40 -14.89 7.89 -6.22
CA ALA A 40 -14.88 6.55 -6.84
C ALA A 40 -16.28 6.04 -7.24
N ARG A 41 -17.33 6.50 -6.54
CA ARG A 41 -18.72 6.12 -6.84
C ARG A 41 -19.33 6.91 -7.98
N PHE A 42 -18.95 8.18 -8.13
CA PHE A 42 -19.40 9.08 -9.20
C PHE A 42 -18.53 8.98 -10.46
N ASP A 43 -17.24 8.70 -10.30
CA ASP A 43 -16.32 8.35 -11.37
C ASP A 43 -16.42 6.84 -11.64
N SER A 44 -17.53 6.42 -12.24
CA SER A 44 -17.75 5.04 -12.71
C SER A 44 -16.88 4.69 -13.93
N ALA A 45 -15.81 5.44 -14.21
CA ALA A 45 -14.73 4.91 -15.03
C ALA A 45 -14.09 3.77 -14.23
N PRO A 46 -13.93 2.56 -14.81
CA PRO A 46 -13.10 1.54 -14.19
C PRO A 46 -11.72 2.18 -14.02
N THR A 47 -11.40 2.62 -12.81
CA THR A 47 -10.01 2.84 -12.44
C THR A 47 -9.45 1.46 -12.60
N ALA A 48 -8.76 1.24 -13.72
CA ALA A 48 -7.95 0.06 -13.93
C ALA A 48 -7.19 -0.06 -12.63
N GLN A 49 -7.59 -1.03 -11.81
CA GLN A 49 -6.85 -1.40 -10.64
C GLN A 49 -5.44 -1.49 -11.17
N LEU A 50 -4.55 -0.62 -10.69
CA LEU A 50 -3.13 -0.84 -10.91
C LEU A 50 -2.96 -2.20 -10.28
N ALA A 51 -3.07 -3.23 -11.12
CA ALA A 51 -2.67 -4.57 -10.80
C ALA A 51 -1.29 -4.29 -10.21
N SER A 52 -1.12 -4.63 -8.94
CA SER A 52 0.22 -4.88 -8.45
C SER A 52 0.84 -5.65 -9.59
N SER A 53 1.83 -5.04 -10.26
CA SER A 53 2.60 -5.77 -11.24
C SER A 53 3.37 -6.75 -10.37
N GLU A 54 2.70 -7.86 -10.04
CA GLU A 54 3.37 -9.11 -9.90
C GLU A 54 4.24 -9.16 -11.15
N PRO A 55 5.57 -9.29 -11.02
CA PRO A 55 6.42 -9.39 -12.18
C PRO A 55 5.78 -10.49 -13.00
N ALA A 56 5.36 -10.17 -14.23
CA ALA A 56 4.90 -11.18 -15.15
C ALA A 56 6.08 -12.13 -15.25
N VAL A 57 6.00 -13.25 -14.54
CA VAL A 57 6.82 -14.40 -14.84
C VAL A 57 6.34 -14.71 -16.24
N ALA A 58 7.09 -14.21 -17.23
CA ALA A 58 6.90 -14.64 -18.60
C ALA A 58 6.88 -16.15 -18.50
N GLU A 59 5.71 -16.76 -18.71
CA GLU A 59 5.61 -18.21 -18.78
C GLU A 59 6.55 -18.58 -19.90
N VAL A 60 7.76 -19.01 -19.52
CA VAL A 60 8.82 -19.27 -20.48
C VAL A 60 8.29 -20.42 -21.31
N ASP A 61 7.92 -20.11 -22.53
CA ASP A 61 7.27 -21.04 -23.43
C ASP A 61 8.06 -22.36 -23.45
N ALA A 62 7.36 -23.48 -23.30
CA ALA A 62 7.98 -24.79 -23.23
C ALA A 62 8.86 -25.08 -24.47
N ASP A 63 8.52 -24.47 -25.60
CA ASP A 63 9.29 -24.54 -26.84
C ASP A 63 10.61 -23.76 -26.77
N VAL A 64 10.65 -22.64 -26.05
CA VAL A 64 11.89 -21.88 -25.79
C VAL A 64 12.83 -22.73 -24.92
N ILE A 65 12.30 -23.39 -23.89
CA ILE A 65 13.07 -24.30 -23.03
C ILE A 65 13.64 -25.47 -23.84
N LYS A 66 12.83 -26.10 -24.71
CA LYS A 66 13.28 -27.18 -25.60
C LYS A 66 14.34 -26.72 -26.60
N ALA A 67 14.20 -25.53 -27.17
CA ALA A 67 15.17 -24.96 -28.10
C ALA A 67 16.54 -24.74 -27.40
N ILE A 68 16.53 -24.19 -26.19
CA ILE A 68 17.74 -24.00 -25.38
C ILE A 68 18.38 -25.35 -25.05
N GLN A 69 17.59 -26.34 -24.63
CA GLN A 69 18.10 -27.67 -24.29
C GLN A 69 18.73 -28.38 -25.51
N THR A 70 18.12 -28.24 -26.68
CA THR A 70 18.66 -28.77 -27.94
C THR A 70 19.98 -28.10 -28.32
N ALA A 71 20.05 -26.76 -28.19
CA ALA A 71 21.26 -26.00 -28.46
C ALA A 71 22.41 -26.41 -27.53
N ILE A 72 22.15 -26.60 -26.23
CA ILE A 72 23.16 -27.05 -25.27
C ILE A 72 23.65 -28.47 -25.62
N HIS A 73 22.74 -29.38 -25.97
CA HIS A 73 23.10 -30.74 -26.34
C HIS A 73 23.99 -30.78 -27.60
N GLN A 74 23.62 -29.99 -28.61
CA GLN A 74 24.40 -29.86 -29.84
C GLN A 74 25.78 -29.25 -29.59
N HIS A 75 25.88 -28.26 -28.71
CA HIS A 75 27.14 -27.64 -28.34
C HIS A 75 28.06 -28.60 -27.61
N ARG A 76 27.52 -29.39 -26.67
CA ARG A 76 28.29 -30.42 -25.94
C ARG A 76 28.76 -31.53 -26.87
N ALA A 77 27.93 -31.97 -27.81
CA ALA A 77 28.29 -32.98 -28.81
C ALA A 77 29.32 -32.46 -29.85
N ARG A 78 29.45 -31.15 -30.02
CA ARG A 78 30.47 -30.53 -30.89
C ARG A 78 31.77 -30.19 -30.15
N ARG A 79 31.75 -30.12 -28.81
CA ARG A 79 32.90 -29.77 -27.95
C ARG A 79 33.48 -30.97 -27.18
N GLY A 80 32.92 -32.16 -27.33
CA GLY A 80 33.53 -33.44 -26.97
C GLY A 80 33.93 -34.17 -28.25
#